data_AF-A0A6G1JLB9-F1
#
_entry.id   AF-A0A6G1JLB9-F1
#
_cell.length_a   1.000
_cell.length_b   1.000
_cell.length_c   1.000
_cell.angle_alpha   90.00
_cell.angle_beta   90.00
_cell.angle_gamma   90.00
#
_symmetry.space_group_name_H-M   'P 1'
#
loop_
_entity.id
_entity.type
_entity.pdbx_description
1 polymer ?
#
loop_
_entity_poly.entity_id
_entity_poly.type
_entity_poly.pdbx_seq_one_letter_code
_entity_poly.pdbx_strand_id
1 'polypeptide(L)'
;MASDTPDQPFSLSQASHSGGAGADDAESLSPLEQEVLDEYARLLGNLNNMSTLLQELSANPSAEILDALRGLERKTSLVFTLLKASVYSIVLNTQIREEDGGGEGRESLGSGL
;
A
#
# COMPACT_ATOMS: atom_id res chain seq x y z
N MET A 1 76.47 66.72 -25.18
CA MET A 1 75.24 67.13 -24.48
C MET A 1 75.00 66.12 -23.39
N ALA A 2 75.01 66.59 -22.14
CA ALA A 2 74.96 65.81 -20.92
C ALA A 2 73.52 65.76 -20.37
N SER A 3 73.17 64.61 -19.79
CA SER A 3 72.22 64.38 -18.69
C SER A 3 72.20 62.85 -18.48
N ASP A 4 73.02 62.28 -17.60
CA ASP A 4 72.92 62.28 -16.12
C ASP A 4 71.67 61.53 -15.59
N THR A 5 71.87 60.23 -15.29
CA THR A 5 71.59 59.41 -14.06
C THR A 5 70.26 59.63 -13.26
N PRO A 6 69.68 58.66 -12.48
CA PRO A 6 70.28 57.42 -11.95
C PRO A 6 69.40 56.14 -11.83
N ASP A 7 70.05 55.11 -11.29
CA ASP A 7 69.68 53.75 -10.86
C ASP A 7 68.29 53.49 -10.25
N GLN A 8 67.77 52.26 -10.40
CA GLN A 8 67.56 51.27 -9.32
C GLN A 8 66.63 50.10 -9.77
N PRO A 9 66.90 48.85 -9.34
CA PRO A 9 66.06 47.67 -9.60
C PRO A 9 64.83 47.66 -8.69
N PHE A 10 63.64 47.52 -9.26
CA PHE A 10 62.42 47.26 -8.47
C PHE A 10 62.43 45.82 -7.95
N SER A 11 63.04 45.63 -6.78
CA SER A 11 62.72 44.53 -5.87
C SER A 11 61.23 44.61 -5.51
N LEU A 12 60.43 43.70 -6.07
CA LEU A 12 59.07 43.48 -5.63
C LEU A 12 59.14 42.63 -4.35
N SER A 13 59.19 43.33 -3.22
CA SER A 13 59.03 42.76 -1.88
C SER A 13 57.82 41.84 -1.81
N GLN A 14 58.09 40.59 -1.46
CA GLN A 14 57.40 39.86 -0.40
C GLN A 14 55.93 40.25 -0.18
N ALA A 15 55.03 39.70 -0.99
CA ALA A 15 53.71 39.35 -0.53
C ALA A 15 53.74 37.86 -0.20
N SER A 16 54.08 37.58 1.05
CA SER A 16 53.80 36.31 1.71
C SER A 16 52.32 35.97 1.57
N HIS A 17 51.96 35.23 0.53
CA HIS A 17 50.82 34.34 0.60
C HIS A 17 51.32 33.07 1.28
N SER A 18 51.15 33.07 2.61
CA SER A 18 50.99 31.86 3.39
C SER A 18 49.84 31.05 2.81
N GLY A 19 50.11 30.28 1.76
CA GLY A 19 49.20 29.33 1.13
C GLY A 19 49.09 28.05 1.96
N GLY A 20 48.75 28.19 3.23
CA GLY A 20 48.65 27.08 4.18
C GLY A 20 47.71 27.42 5.31
N ALA A 21 46.41 27.55 5.01
CA ALA A 21 45.29 27.54 5.97
C ALA A 21 43.95 27.70 5.22
N GLY A 22 43.69 26.88 4.21
CA GLY A 22 42.46 26.99 3.42
C GLY A 22 41.91 25.66 2.90
N ALA A 23 42.47 24.54 3.37
CA ALA A 23 41.94 23.21 3.07
C ALA A 23 41.08 22.65 4.22
N ASP A 24 41.15 23.22 5.43
CA ASP A 24 40.45 22.68 6.61
C ASP A 24 39.01 23.21 6.76
N ASP A 25 38.66 24.35 6.17
CA ASP A 25 37.31 24.96 6.30
C ASP A 25 36.27 24.42 5.29
N ALA A 26 36.70 23.60 4.32
CA ALA A 26 35.79 22.95 3.38
C ALA A 26 35.30 21.57 3.87
N GLU A 27 35.84 21.06 4.99
CA GLU A 27 35.59 19.69 5.45
C GLU A 27 34.89 19.59 6.82
N SER A 28 34.70 20.69 7.55
CA SER A 28 33.92 20.66 8.79
C SER A 28 32.49 21.16 8.56
N LEU A 29 31.55 20.21 8.42
CA LEU A 29 30.13 20.52 8.46
C LEU A 29 29.81 21.29 9.75
N SER A 30 28.93 22.30 9.66
CA SER A 30 28.50 22.98 10.89
C SER A 30 27.79 21.99 11.82
N PRO A 31 27.85 22.16 13.16
CA PRO A 31 27.25 21.19 14.09
C PRO A 31 25.77 20.90 13.82
N LEU A 32 25.02 21.92 13.39
CA LEU A 32 23.61 21.80 13.01
C LEU A 32 23.42 20.99 11.72
N GLU A 33 24.29 21.18 10.74
CA GLU A 33 24.23 20.48 9.46
C GLU A 33 24.47 18.98 9.63
N GLN A 34 25.43 18.59 10.47
CA GLN A 34 25.66 17.20 10.81
C GLN A 34 24.47 16.57 11.53
N GLU A 35 23.88 17.27 12.52
CA GLU A 35 22.69 16.80 13.24
C GLU A 35 21.50 16.56 12.29
N VAL A 36 21.28 17.49 11.36
CA VAL A 36 20.22 17.37 10.36
C VAL A 36 20.47 16.19 9.43
N LEU A 37 21.71 15.98 8.96
CA LEU A 37 22.06 14.84 8.11
C LEU A 37 21.90 13.50 8.83
N ASP A 38 22.26 13.42 10.12
CA ASP A 38 22.08 12.23 10.94
C ASP A 38 20.58 11.89 11.11
N GLU A 39 19.73 12.91 11.32
CA GLU A 39 18.29 12.72 11.40
C GLU A 39 17.66 12.32 10.06
N TYR A 40 18.12 12.89 8.94
CA TYR A 40 17.68 12.45 7.61
C TYR A 40 18.13 11.02 7.30
N ALA A 41 19.33 10.61 7.72
CA ALA A 41 19.81 9.25 7.57
C ALA A 41 18.97 8.27 8.39
N ARG A 42 18.62 8.62 9.62
CA ARG A 42 17.68 7.85 10.45
C ARG A 42 16.29 7.77 9.83
N LEU A 43 15.76 8.90 9.37
CA LEU A 43 14.45 8.95 8.73
C LEU A 43 14.41 8.06 7.49
N LEU A 44 15.41 8.15 6.62
CA LEU A 44 15.54 7.30 5.44
C LEU A 44 15.62 5.82 5.82
N GLY A 45 16.39 5.48 6.86
CA GLY A 45 16.45 4.12 7.40
C GLY A 45 15.09 3.62 7.88
N ASN A 46 14.36 4.45 8.62
CA ASN A 46 13.00 4.14 9.08
C ASN A 46 12.02 3.96 7.92
N LEU A 47 12.11 4.82 6.90
CA LEU A 47 11.23 4.78 5.73
C LEU A 47 11.49 3.54 4.87
N ASN A 48 12.75 3.15 4.71
CA ASN A 48 13.14 1.89 4.05
C ASN A 48 12.63 0.67 4.84
N ASN A 49 12.74 0.69 6.17
CA ASN A 49 12.22 -0.38 7.01
C ASN A 49 10.69 -0.49 6.89
N MET A 50 9.97 0.64 6.99
CA MET A 50 8.52 0.66 6.81
C MET A 50 8.10 0.18 5.42
N SER A 51 8.79 0.61 4.36
CA SER A 51 8.55 0.15 3.00
C SER A 51 8.70 -1.37 2.88
N THR A 52 9.77 -1.92 3.46
CA THR A 52 10.03 -3.37 3.47
C THR A 52 8.92 -4.13 4.21
N LEU A 53 8.53 -3.68 5.40
CA LEU A 53 7.44 -4.29 6.18
C LEU A 53 6.10 -4.23 5.45
N LEU A 54 5.79 -3.10 4.81
CA LEU A 54 4.58 -2.96 4.00
C LEU A 54 4.59 -3.89 2.79
N GLN A 55 5.76 -4.06 2.17
CA GLN A 55 5.92 -4.97 1.03
C GLN A 55 5.77 -6.43 1.46
N GLU A 56 6.31 -6.81 2.61
CA GLU A 56 6.11 -8.14 3.21
C GLU A 56 4.64 -8.39 3.55
N LEU A 57 3.97 -7.43 4.19
CA LEU A 57 2.56 -7.51 4.55
C LEU A 57 1.65 -7.58 3.32
N SER A 58 1.96 -6.80 2.28
CA SER A 58 1.23 -6.81 1.01
C SER A 58 1.47 -8.07 0.20
N ALA A 59 2.67 -8.65 0.25
CA ALA A 59 3.01 -9.87 -0.47
C ALA A 59 2.44 -11.12 0.22
N ASN A 60 2.27 -11.06 1.55
CA ASN A 60 1.70 -12.13 2.35
C ASN A 60 0.41 -11.64 3.04
N PRO A 61 -0.67 -11.32 2.28
CA PRO A 61 -1.97 -11.16 2.91
C PRO A 61 -2.23 -12.47 3.64
N SER A 62 -2.47 -12.40 4.95
CA SER A 62 -2.43 -13.54 5.86
C SER A 62 -3.13 -14.73 5.22
N ALA A 63 -2.35 -15.71 4.77
CA ALA A 63 -2.85 -16.89 4.06
C ALA A 63 -3.97 -17.57 4.88
N GLU A 64 -3.85 -17.46 6.20
CA GLU A 64 -4.87 -17.79 7.19
C GLU A 64 -6.24 -17.12 6.94
N ILE A 65 -6.30 -15.81 6.63
CA ILE A 65 -7.55 -15.12 6.31
C ILE A 65 -8.14 -15.63 4.99
N LEU A 66 -7.32 -15.83 3.95
CA LEU A 66 -7.81 -16.38 2.68
C LEU A 66 -8.34 -17.80 2.82
N ASP A 67 -7.66 -18.65 3.60
CA ASP A 67 -8.11 -20.00 3.89
C ASP A 67 -9.36 -20.01 4.77
N ALA A 68 -9.46 -19.11 5.75
CA ALA A 68 -10.67 -18.91 6.53
C ALA A 68 -11.85 -18.46 5.65
N LEU A 69 -11.64 -17.51 4.73
CA LEU A 69 -12.66 -17.04 3.78
C LEU A 69 -13.11 -18.14 2.82
N ARG A 70 -12.18 -18.93 2.26
CA ARG A 70 -12.52 -20.10 1.44
C ARG A 70 -13.30 -21.15 2.22
N GLY A 71 -12.89 -21.40 3.47
CA GLY A 71 -13.61 -22.30 4.37
C GLY A 71 -15.03 -21.79 4.65
N LEU A 72 -15.18 -20.48 4.83
CA LEU A 72 -16.48 -19.84 5.05
C LEU A 72 -17.36 -19.93 3.80
N GLU A 73 -16.84 -19.62 2.62
CA GLU A 73 -17.54 -19.70 1.33
C GLU A 73 -18.13 -21.10 1.08
N ARG A 74 -17.35 -22.16 1.36
CA ARG A 74 -17.82 -23.54 1.21
C ARG A 74 -18.98 -23.85 2.15
N LYS A 75 -18.87 -23.42 3.41
CA LYS A 75 -19.90 -23.66 4.44
C LYS A 75 -21.19 -22.90 4.10
N THR A 76 -21.09 -21.63 3.74
CA THR A 76 -22.27 -20.82 3.40
C THR A 76 -22.90 -21.26 2.09
N SER A 77 -22.11 -21.68 1.08
CA SER A 77 -22.64 -22.26 -0.15
C SER A 77 -23.41 -23.56 0.08
N LEU A 78 -22.93 -24.40 1.01
CA LEU A 78 -23.65 -25.61 1.40
C LEU A 78 -24.98 -25.25 2.07
N VAL A 79 -24.97 -24.34 3.04
CA VAL A 79 -26.19 -23.87 3.72
C VAL A 79 -27.17 -23.24 2.73
N PHE A 80 -26.69 -22.41 1.81
CA PHE A 80 -27.53 -21.76 0.78
C PHE A 80 -28.16 -22.79 -0.17
N THR A 81 -27.38 -23.78 -0.61
CA THR A 81 -27.89 -24.88 -1.45
C THR A 81 -28.97 -25.68 -0.74
N LEU A 82 -28.73 -26.07 0.52
CA LEU A 82 -29.70 -26.82 1.32
C LEU A 82 -30.98 -26.01 1.57
N LEU A 83 -30.83 -24.72 1.86
CA LEU A 83 -31.96 -23.81 2.01
C LEU A 83 -32.75 -23.71 0.70
N LYS A 84 -32.08 -23.53 -0.43
CA LYS A 84 -32.74 -23.42 -1.75
C LYS A 84 -33.47 -24.70 -2.12
N ALA A 85 -32.88 -25.87 -1.88
CA ALA A 85 -33.53 -27.16 -2.11
C ALA A 85 -34.75 -27.35 -1.19
N SER A 86 -34.62 -26.99 0.09
CA SER A 86 -35.72 -27.06 1.06
C SER A 86 -36.89 -26.16 0.65
N VAL A 87 -36.62 -24.90 0.34
CA VAL A 87 -37.63 -23.94 -0.10
C VAL A 87 -38.29 -24.39 -1.40
N TYR A 88 -37.51 -24.82 -2.40
CA TYR A 88 -38.06 -25.29 -3.66
C TYR A 88 -38.96 -26.51 -3.48
N SER A 89 -38.55 -27.48 -2.66
CA SER A 89 -39.38 -28.65 -2.35
C SER A 89 -40.70 -28.26 -1.68
N ILE A 90 -40.68 -27.31 -0.75
CA ILE A 90 -41.89 -26.84 -0.07
C ILE A 90 -42.84 -26.14 -1.05
N VAL A 91 -42.32 -25.19 -1.83
CA VAL A 91 -43.11 -24.41 -2.80
C VAL A 91 -43.71 -25.30 -3.90
N LEU A 92 -42.95 -26.28 -4.37
CA LEU A 92 -43.43 -27.23 -5.36
C LEU A 92 -44.54 -28.12 -4.79
N ASN A 93 -44.36 -28.64 -3.58
CA ASN A 93 -45.38 -29.48 -2.93
C ASN A 93 -46.69 -28.70 -2.66
N THR A 94 -46.61 -27.40 -2.35
CA THR A 94 -47.82 -26.57 -2.20
C THR A 94 -48.53 -26.35 -3.52
N GLN A 95 -47.80 -26.09 -4.61
CA GLN A 95 -48.40 -25.92 -5.94
C GLN A 95 -49.14 -27.17 -6.38
N ILE A 96 -48.51 -28.35 -6.23
CA ILE A 96 -49.14 -29.64 -6.58
C ILE A 96 -50.42 -29.87 -5.75
N ARG A 97 -50.38 -29.58 -4.45
CA ARG A 97 -51.55 -29.78 -3.57
C ARG A 97 -52.68 -28.79 -3.84
N GLU A 98 -52.35 -27.57 -4.26
CA GLU A 98 -53.33 -26.56 -4.69
C GLU A 98 -53.94 -26.92 -6.06
N GLU A 99 -53.15 -27.47 -6.99
CA GLU A 99 -53.62 -27.97 -8.28
C GLU A 99 -54.54 -29.20 -8.14
N ASP A 100 -54.17 -30.18 -7.32
CA ASP A 100 -55.00 -31.37 -7.06
C ASP A 100 -56.29 -31.03 -6.28
N GLY A 101 -56.27 -30.00 -5.43
CA GLY A 101 -57.43 -29.54 -4.65
C GLY A 101 -58.43 -28.65 -5.42
N GLY A 102 -58.09 -28.23 -6.64
CA GLY A 102 -58.91 -27.32 -7.46
C GLY A 102 -59.85 -28.00 -8.46
N GLY A 103 -59.82 -29.34 -8.55
CA GLY A 103 -60.48 -30.12 -9.62
C GLY A 103 -61.81 -30.79 -9.26
N GLU A 104 -62.24 -30.81 -8.00
CA GLU A 104 -63.44 -31.54 -7.58
C GLU A 104 -64.55 -30.59 -7.11
N GLY A 105 -65.27 -29.97 -8.04
CA GLY A 105 -66.41 -29.12 -7.69
C GLY A 105 -67.31 -28.61 -8.81
N ARG A 106 -67.20 -29.12 -10.05
CA ARG A 106 -68.04 -28.66 -11.17
C ARG A 106 -68.61 -29.76 -12.07
N GLU A 107 -69.02 -30.89 -11.51
CA GLU A 107 -69.84 -31.88 -12.24
C GLU A 107 -70.91 -32.51 -11.33
N SER A 108 -71.85 -31.72 -10.81
CA SER A 108 -73.08 -32.24 -10.18
C SER A 108 -74.25 -31.27 -10.25
N LEU A 109 -74.47 -30.61 -11.38
CA LEU A 109 -75.67 -29.81 -11.66
C LEU A 109 -76.09 -30.07 -13.11
N GLY A 110 -76.79 -31.18 -13.35
CA GLY A 110 -77.29 -31.48 -14.70
C GLY A 110 -77.72 -32.91 -14.98
N SER A 111 -78.35 -33.63 -14.05
CA SER A 111 -79.16 -34.80 -14.43
C SER A 111 -80.15 -35.16 -13.33
N GLY A 112 -81.44 -35.00 -13.62
CA GLY A 112 -82.53 -35.35 -12.70
C GLY A 112 -83.71 -34.41 -12.86
N LEU A 113 -84.66 -34.83 -13.70
CA LEU A 113 -86.01 -34.27 -13.84
C LEU A 113 -86.71 -34.10 -12.48
#